data_AF-U2RFI4-F1
#
_entry.id   AF-U2RFI4-F1
#
_cell.length_a   1.000
_cell.length_b   1.000
_cell.length_c   1.000
_cell.angle_alpha   90.00
_cell.angle_beta   90.00
_cell.angle_gamma   90.00
#
_symmetry.space_group_name_H-M   'P 1'
#
loop_
_entity.id
_entity.type
_entity.pdbx_description
1 polymer ?
#
loop_
_entity_poly.entity_id
_entity_poly.type
_entity_poly.pdbx_seq_one_letter_code
_entity_poly.pdbx_strand_id
1 'polypeptide(L)'
;MAKKEELQRLTAEQMFQDEIDALIKAEKNPIPTGWKMSPKSVLTYICGGKAGRKVITPKYIGNKRLVEIAISTLVTDRALLLIGEPGTAKS
;
A
#
# COMPACT_ATOMS: atom_id res chain seq x y z
N MET A 1 -27.68 26.79 0.50
CA MET A 1 -26.51 26.57 -0.39
C MET A 1 -25.34 26.15 0.47
N ALA A 2 -25.06 24.84 0.55
CA ALA A 2 -23.99 24.32 1.41
C ALA A 2 -22.66 24.42 0.67
N LYS A 3 -21.66 24.89 1.42
CA LYS A 3 -20.30 25.25 1.01
C LYS A 3 -19.61 24.04 0.38
N LYS A 4 -19.16 24.20 -0.87
CA LYS A 4 -18.31 23.24 -1.59
C LYS A 4 -16.94 23.28 -0.92
N GLU A 5 -16.75 22.47 0.12
CA GLU A 5 -15.42 22.19 0.64
C GLU A 5 -14.59 21.66 -0.52
N GLU A 6 -13.49 22.35 -0.76
CA GLU A 6 -12.48 22.03 -1.76
C GLU A 6 -11.98 20.62 -1.47
N LEU A 7 -12.55 19.62 -2.15
CA LEU A 7 -12.30 18.20 -1.86
C LEU A 7 -10.80 17.93 -2.04
N GLN A 8 -10.07 17.90 -0.93
CA GLN A 8 -8.76 17.28 -0.86
C GLN A 8 -8.91 15.85 -1.40
N ARG A 9 -7.98 15.39 -2.25
CA ARG A 9 -7.96 14.00 -2.72
C ARG A 9 -8.21 13.08 -1.53
N LEU A 10 -9.16 12.15 -1.69
CA LEU A 10 -9.41 11.09 -0.72
C LEU A 10 -8.08 10.40 -0.38
N THR A 11 -7.95 9.83 0.83
CA THR A 11 -6.72 9.09 1.16
C THR A 11 -6.58 7.88 0.24
N ALA A 12 -5.35 7.44 -0.01
CA ALA A 12 -5.12 6.28 -0.88
C ALA A 12 -5.89 5.05 -0.41
N GLU A 13 -6.01 4.87 0.91
CA GLU A 13 -6.77 3.78 1.52
C GLU A 13 -8.26 3.85 1.16
N GLN A 14 -8.87 5.03 1.18
CA GLN A 14 -10.26 5.23 0.79
C GLN A 14 -10.46 5.08 -0.73
N MET A 15 -9.52 5.58 -1.54
CA MET A 15 -9.60 5.46 -3.01
C MET A 15 -9.47 4.02 -3.50
N PHE A 16 -8.69 3.19 -2.80
CA PHE A 16 -8.40 1.81 -3.19
C PHE A 16 -8.97 0.78 -2.22
N GLN A 17 -10.03 1.12 -1.48
CA GLN A 17 -10.65 0.24 -0.48
C GLN A 17 -11.06 -1.11 -1.08
N ASP A 18 -11.66 -1.12 -2.27
CA ASP A 18 -12.05 -2.35 -2.97
C ASP A 18 -10.85 -3.27 -3.27
N GLU A 19 -9.70 -2.68 -3.60
CA GLU A 19 -8.47 -3.43 -3.88
C GLU A 19 -7.88 -3.99 -2.58
N ILE A 20 -7.90 -3.20 -1.50
CA ILE A 20 -7.48 -3.61 -0.16
C ILE A 20 -8.34 -4.77 0.34
N ASP A 21 -9.67 -4.67 0.22
CA ASP A 21 -10.60 -5.71 0.65
C ASP A 21 -10.41 -6.99 -0.16
N ALA A 22 -10.14 -6.88 -1.46
CA ALA A 22 -9.82 -8.04 -2.30
C ALA A 22 -8.52 -8.73 -1.86
N LEU A 23 -7.50 -7.96 -1.50
CA LEU A 23 -6.23 -8.48 -0.99
C LEU A 23 -6.40 -9.17 0.37
N ILE A 24 -7.13 -8.55 1.30
CA ILE A 24 -7.43 -9.11 2.62
C ILE A 24 -8.22 -10.42 2.46
N LYS A 25 -9.26 -10.45 1.60
CA LYS A 25 -10.04 -11.66 1.34
C LYS A 25 -9.23 -12.77 0.67
N ALA A 26 -8.22 -12.41 -0.12
CA ALA A 26 -7.36 -13.35 -0.81
C ALA A 26 -6.16 -13.84 0.04
N GLU A 27 -6.10 -13.45 1.32
CA GLU A 27 -4.95 -13.77 2.15
C GLU A 27 -4.74 -15.26 2.39
N LYS A 28 -3.47 -15.64 2.35
CA LYS A 28 -3.00 -17.01 2.59
C LYS A 28 -1.68 -17.05 3.36
N ASN A 29 -1.04 -15.90 3.56
CA ASN A 29 0.25 -15.82 4.22
C ASN A 29 0.06 -15.33 5.67
N PRO A 30 1.02 -15.59 6.57
CA PRO A 30 1.00 -15.05 7.92
C PRO A 30 0.87 -13.51 7.92
N ILE A 31 0.01 -13.01 8.79
CA ILE A 31 -0.21 -11.57 9.00
C ILE A 31 0.48 -11.20 10.32
N PRO A 32 1.47 -10.29 10.31
CA PRO A 32 2.11 -9.80 11.52
C PRO A 32 1.10 -9.13 12.48
N THR A 33 1.40 -9.14 13.77
CA THR A 33 0.56 -8.47 14.78
C THR A 33 0.39 -6.98 14.46
N GLY A 34 -0.84 -6.48 14.51
CA GLY A 34 -1.18 -5.09 14.22
C GLY A 34 -1.34 -4.77 12.72
N TRP A 35 -1.11 -5.73 11.83
CA TRP A 35 -1.30 -5.55 10.38
C TRP A 35 -2.66 -6.09 9.93
N LYS A 36 -3.21 -5.53 8.86
CA LYS A 36 -4.46 -5.99 8.24
C LYS A 36 -4.26 -7.06 7.16
N MET A 37 -3.05 -7.18 6.62
CA MET A 37 -2.70 -8.12 5.56
C MET A 37 -1.21 -8.47 5.62
N SER A 38 -0.80 -9.49 4.88
CA SER A 38 0.58 -9.97 4.87
C SER A 38 1.52 -9.02 4.11
N PRO A 39 2.83 -9.07 4.39
CA PRO A 39 3.85 -8.32 3.65
C PRO A 39 3.78 -8.49 2.12
N LYS A 40 3.41 -9.69 1.65
CA LYS A 40 3.26 -9.97 0.21
C LYS A 40 2.05 -9.26 -0.39
N SER A 41 0.95 -9.17 0.33
CA SER A 41 -0.23 -8.43 -0.12
C SER A 41 0.00 -6.92 -0.09
N VAL A 42 0.74 -6.40 0.90
CA VAL A 42 1.18 -5.00 0.90
C VAL A 42 2.06 -4.70 -0.32
N LEU A 43 3.00 -5.58 -0.65
CA LEU A 43 3.82 -5.42 -1.85
C LEU A 43 2.95 -5.43 -3.13
N THR A 44 1.96 -6.31 -3.20
CA THR A 44 1.03 -6.38 -4.34
C THR A 44 0.15 -5.14 -4.43
N TYR A 45 -0.28 -4.59 -3.29
CA TYR A 45 -1.02 -3.33 -3.23
C TYR A 45 -0.22 -2.16 -3.81
N ILE A 46 1.06 -2.07 -3.47
CA ILE A 46 1.95 -0.96 -3.86
C ILE A 46 2.45 -1.12 -5.30
N CYS A 47 2.99 -2.28 -5.65
CA CYS A 47 3.62 -2.53 -6.95
C CYS A 47 2.66 -3.08 -8.01
N GLY A 48 1.39 -3.30 -7.66
CA GLY A 48 0.39 -3.88 -8.54
C GLY A 48 0.51 -5.40 -8.67
N GLY A 49 -0.51 -6.01 -9.28
CA GLY A 49 -0.61 -7.45 -9.46
C GLY A 49 -2.06 -7.92 -9.51
N LYS A 50 -2.34 -9.05 -8.86
CA LYS A 50 -3.69 -9.62 -8.81
C LYS A 50 -4.00 -10.16 -7.41
N ALA A 51 -5.22 -9.91 -6.94
CA ALA A 51 -5.81 -10.51 -5.75
C ALA A 51 -6.98 -11.40 -6.19
N GLY A 52 -6.73 -12.70 -6.38
CA GLY A 52 -7.68 -13.61 -7.01
C GLY A 52 -8.04 -13.15 -8.44
N ARG A 53 -9.29 -12.72 -8.64
CA ARG A 53 -9.77 -12.19 -9.94
C ARG A 53 -9.63 -10.67 -10.07
N LYS A 54 -9.37 -9.94 -8.98
CA LYS A 54 -9.24 -8.48 -8.98
C LYS A 54 -7.83 -8.09 -9.44
N VAL A 55 -7.73 -7.20 -10.42
CA VAL A 55 -6.48 -6.57 -10.81
C VAL A 55 -6.18 -5.44 -9.83
N ILE A 56 -4.94 -5.39 -9.34
CA ILE A 56 -4.46 -4.38 -8.40
C ILE A 56 -3.59 -3.41 -9.19
N THR A 57 -4.00 -2.14 -9.22
CA THR A 57 -3.31 -1.10 -9.99
C THR A 57 -2.02 -0.73 -9.26
N PRO A 58 -0.85 -0.60 -9.94
CA PRO A 58 0.37 -0.16 -9.28
C PRO A 58 0.26 1.30 -8.81
N LYS A 59 0.61 1.56 -7.54
CA LYS A 59 0.66 2.92 -6.95
C LYS A 59 2.09 3.47 -6.98
N TYR A 60 3.08 2.57 -7.01
CA TYR A 60 4.49 2.92 -7.12
C TYR A 60 5.05 2.42 -8.45
N ILE A 61 5.57 3.37 -9.24
CA ILE A 61 6.29 3.11 -10.48
C ILE A 61 7.78 3.33 -10.17
N GLY A 62 8.54 2.24 -10.02
CA GLY A 62 9.95 2.32 -9.64
C GLY A 62 10.56 0.97 -9.28
N ASN A 63 11.67 0.98 -8.55
CA ASN A 63 12.37 -0.24 -8.20
C ASN A 63 11.61 -1.00 -7.08
N LYS A 64 10.93 -2.09 -7.47
CA LYS A 64 10.20 -2.99 -6.56
C LYS A 64 11.04 -3.44 -5.35
N ARG A 65 12.35 -3.62 -5.52
CA ARG A 65 13.24 -4.05 -4.45
C ARG A 65 13.33 -3.03 -3.30
N LEU A 66 13.15 -1.74 -3.58
CA LEU A 66 13.09 -0.71 -2.53
C LEU A 66 11.85 -0.90 -1.64
N VAL A 67 10.71 -1.22 -2.25
CA VAL A 67 9.47 -1.50 -1.52
C VAL A 67 9.60 -2.77 -0.69
N GLU A 68 10.22 -3.82 -1.22
CA GLU A 68 10.50 -5.05 -0.48
C GLU A 68 11.38 -4.80 0.75
N ILE A 69 12.47 -4.03 0.61
CA ILE A 69 13.36 -3.67 1.72
C ILE A 69 12.60 -2.87 2.78
N ALA A 70 11.78 -1.90 2.37
CA ALA A 70 10.97 -1.10 3.30
C ALA A 70 10.00 -1.97 4.09
N ILE A 71 9.26 -2.85 3.41
CA ILE A 71 8.31 -3.78 4.05
C ILE A 71 9.05 -4.72 5.01
N SER A 72 10.16 -5.34 4.59
CA SER A 72 10.95 -6.23 5.45
C SER A 72 11.48 -5.51 6.69
N THR A 73 11.86 -4.23 6.58
CA THR A 73 12.32 -3.42 7.72
C THR A 73 11.20 -3.21 8.73
N LEU A 74 10.00 -2.81 8.27
CA LEU A 74 8.83 -2.56 9.10
C LEU A 74 8.28 -3.82 9.78
N VAL A 75 8.42 -4.99 9.16
CA VAL A 75 8.04 -6.27 9.77
C VAL A 75 8.95 -6.63 10.95
N THR A 76 10.17 -6.10 11.00
CA THR A 76 11.17 -6.41 12.04
C THR A 76 11.25 -5.39 13.17
N ASP A 77 10.18 -4.61 13.38
CA ASP A 77 10.08 -3.59 14.44
C ASP A 77 11.14 -2.48 14.35
N ARG A 78 11.72 -2.28 13.15
CA ARG A 78 12.72 -1.24 12.89
C ARG A 78 12.09 -0.03 12.22
N ALA A 79 12.51 1.16 12.62
CA ALA A 79 12.14 2.40 11.96
C ALA A 79 12.86 2.54 10.60
N LEU A 80 12.19 3.16 9.63
CA LEU A 80 12.74 3.51 8.31
C LEU A 80 12.59 5.02 8.08
N LEU A 81 13.67 5.70 7.70
CA LEU A 81 13.65 7.09 7.27
C LEU A 81 13.84 7.16 5.74
N LEU A 82 12.82 7.63 5.03
CA LEU A 82 12.88 7.83 3.58
C LEU A 82 13.41 9.23 3.24
N ILE A 83 14.58 9.32 2.61
CA ILE A 83 15.20 10.58 2.18
C ILE A 83 15.25 10.63 0.64
N GLY A 84 14.84 11.74 0.02
CA GLY A 84 14.91 11.94 -1.44
C GLY A 84 14.20 13.20 -1.93
N GLU A 85 14.42 13.58 -3.19
CA GLU A 85 13.82 14.75 -3.85
C GLU A 85 12.28 14.69 -3.92
N PRO A 86 11.55 15.83 -4.02
CA PRO A 86 10.08 15.83 -4.11
C PRO A 86 9.56 14.94 -5.25
N GLY A 87 8.49 14.17 -5.02
CA GLY A 87 7.90 13.27 -6.03
C GLY A 87 8.33 11.81 -5.98
N THR A 88 9.18 11.40 -5.04
CA THR A 88 9.69 10.01 -4.91
C THR A 88 8.84 9.07 -4.03
N ALA A 89 7.54 9.34 -3.87
CA ALA A 89 6.61 8.53 -3.06
C ALA A 89 7.00 8.35 -1.57
N LYS A 90 7.42 9.43 -0.91
CA LYS A 90 7.74 9.45 0.54
C LYS A 90 6.50 9.62 1.46
N SER A 91 5.38 10.06 0.89
CA SER A 91 4.16 10.50 1.59
C SER A 91 2.95 9.68 1.18
#